data_AF-A0A2D9T6U1-F1
#
_entry.id   AF-A0A2D9T6U1-F1
#
_cell.length_a   1.000
_cell.length_b   1.000
_cell.length_c   1.000
_cell.angle_alpha   90.00
_cell.angle_beta   90.00
_cell.angle_gamma   90.00
#
_symmetry.space_group_name_H-M   'P 1'
#
loop_
_entity.id
_entity.type
_entity.pdbx_description
1 polymer ?
#
loop_
_entity_poly.entity_id
_entity_poly.type
_entity_poly.pdbx_seq_one_letter_code
_entity_poly.pdbx_strand_id
1 'polypeptide(L)'
;MHPRVLEVRDAPDVASFVLVVWPDAEDGPELWQLLGRVIEATLLAELSRTPTDLQDDELRRVGSMRLVSYAPLEPQAIAPFGFRPDTLDDAWREALAHVRGEASAAGREVPETAPLLFRAPFAEPSELAMRLERGIRAVGDEATFGATPGALARRVGASLEIDPSDLDAVGAALVPDANDVVRWVEPMLFQALCDAAGVHAARVLGLPVQWAVSDADEDGMAPPPLLRTVSPSAGDVHVPVGMELLRWCVMPRTASEEVPPLSAWCRDRFGA
;
A
#
# COMPACT_ATOMS: atom_id res chain seq x y z
N MET A 1 -0.31 16.19 -13.17
CA MET A 1 -0.93 15.48 -12.03
C MET A 1 -0.64 16.21 -10.73
N HIS A 2 -1.57 16.25 -9.78
CA HIS A 2 -1.31 16.81 -8.45
C HIS A 2 -0.47 15.81 -7.62
N PRO A 3 0.63 16.24 -6.98
CA PRO A 3 1.53 15.33 -6.27
C PRO A 3 0.95 14.84 -4.94
N ARG A 4 0.07 15.63 -4.31
CA ARG A 4 -0.59 15.26 -3.05
C ARG A 4 -1.87 14.49 -3.35
N VAL A 5 -2.05 13.37 -2.67
CA VAL A 5 -3.32 12.63 -2.61
C VAL A 5 -4.13 13.19 -1.45
N LEU A 6 -5.40 13.49 -1.73
CA LEU A 6 -6.32 13.97 -0.70
C LEU A 6 -7.05 12.78 -0.11
N GLU A 7 -7.58 12.95 1.08
CA GLU A 7 -8.41 11.96 1.73
C GLU A 7 -9.80 12.53 1.96
N VAL A 8 -10.82 11.73 1.68
CA VAL A 8 -12.22 12.08 1.91
C VAL A 8 -12.94 10.94 2.60
N ARG A 9 -13.90 11.27 3.46
CA ARG A 9 -14.71 10.27 4.14
C ARG A 9 -15.92 9.91 3.28
N ASP A 10 -16.07 8.62 2.99
CA ASP A 10 -17.24 8.07 2.30
C ASP A 10 -18.34 7.66 3.29
N ALA A 11 -17.92 7.26 4.49
CA ALA A 11 -18.76 6.89 5.61
C ALA A 11 -18.03 7.26 6.92
N PRO A 12 -18.65 7.13 8.11
CA PRO A 12 -18.01 7.49 9.39
C PRO A 12 -16.64 6.84 9.62
N ASP A 13 -16.45 5.63 9.10
CA ASP A 13 -15.30 4.74 9.27
C ASP A 13 -14.62 4.36 7.94
N VAL A 14 -15.10 4.88 6.79
CA VAL A 14 -14.55 4.56 5.47
C VAL A 14 -14.04 5.81 4.78
N ALA A 15 -12.79 5.77 4.37
CA ALA A 15 -12.11 6.81 3.62
C ALA A 15 -11.77 6.36 2.19
N SER A 16 -11.64 7.35 1.32
CA SER A 16 -11.13 7.20 -0.04
C SER A 16 -9.96 8.13 -0.29
N PHE A 17 -8.98 7.62 -1.01
CA PHE A 17 -7.88 8.42 -1.55
C PHE A 17 -8.30 9.10 -2.85
N VAL A 18 -8.12 10.41 -2.96
CA VAL A 18 -8.50 11.22 -4.12
C VAL A 18 -7.25 11.70 -4.84
N LEU A 19 -7.09 11.23 -6.07
CA LEU A 19 -6.07 11.64 -7.02
C LEU A 19 -6.65 12.66 -7.99
N VAL A 20 -5.83 13.64 -8.38
CA VAL A 20 -6.25 14.73 -9.27
C VAL A 20 -5.34 14.85 -10.47
N VAL A 21 -5.94 14.85 -11.66
CA VAL A 21 -5.29 15.11 -12.95
C VAL A 21 -5.79 16.45 -13.48
N TRP A 22 -4.87 17.41 -13.55
CA TRP A 22 -5.12 18.74 -14.09
C TRP A 22 -5.04 18.76 -15.63
N PRO A 23 -5.60 19.78 -16.30
CA PRO A 23 -5.60 19.85 -17.78
C PRO A 23 -4.21 19.92 -18.42
N ASP A 24 -3.22 20.43 -17.68
CA ASP A 24 -1.81 20.55 -18.08
C ASP A 24 -1.00 19.26 -17.87
N ALA A 25 -1.66 18.15 -17.50
CA ALA A 25 -0.99 16.88 -17.31
C ALA A 25 -0.44 16.34 -18.65
N GLU A 26 0.68 15.62 -18.56
CA GLU A 26 1.23 14.84 -19.67
C GLU A 26 0.17 13.89 -20.24
N ASP A 27 0.23 13.63 -21.55
CA ASP A 27 -0.72 12.74 -22.22
C ASP A 27 -0.21 11.29 -22.26
N GLY A 28 -1.14 10.32 -22.24
CA GLY A 28 -0.84 8.93 -22.59
C GLY A 28 0.06 8.18 -21.60
N PRO A 29 1.14 7.49 -22.04
CA PRO A 29 1.95 6.59 -21.21
C PRO A 29 2.68 7.25 -20.03
N GLU A 30 3.01 8.54 -20.13
CA GLU A 30 3.76 9.26 -19.08
C GLU A 30 2.87 9.53 -17.86
N LEU A 31 1.62 9.92 -18.10
CA LEU A 31 0.59 10.05 -17.06
C LEU A 31 0.34 8.74 -16.32
N TRP A 32 0.34 7.62 -17.04
CA TRP A 32 0.22 6.29 -16.43
C TRP A 32 1.36 5.99 -15.46
N GLN A 33 2.61 6.22 -15.86
CA GLN A 33 3.76 6.00 -14.99
C GLN A 33 3.72 6.92 -13.77
N LEU A 34 3.32 8.17 -13.97
CA LEU A 34 3.19 9.13 -12.88
C LEU A 34 2.08 8.72 -11.90
N LEU A 35 0.92 8.32 -12.41
CA LEU A 35 -0.19 7.82 -11.61
C LEU A 35 0.22 6.60 -10.79
N GLY A 36 0.90 5.64 -11.42
CA GLY A 36 1.44 4.47 -10.72
C GLY A 36 2.38 4.83 -9.58
N ARG A 37 3.33 5.75 -9.80
CA ARG A 37 4.25 6.20 -8.75
C ARG A 37 3.54 6.87 -7.58
N VAL A 38 2.54 7.71 -7.84
CA VAL A 38 1.77 8.39 -6.79
C VAL A 38 0.92 7.39 -6.00
N ILE A 39 0.30 6.42 -6.69
CA ILE A 39 -0.46 5.34 -6.05
C ILE A 39 0.47 4.50 -5.17
N GLU A 40 1.61 4.04 -5.71
CA GLU A 40 2.59 3.27 -4.95
C GLU A 40 3.08 4.03 -3.72
N ALA A 41 3.42 5.31 -3.86
CA ALA A 41 3.90 6.14 -2.75
C ALA A 41 2.81 6.33 -1.67
N THR A 42 1.57 6.56 -2.08
CA THR A 42 0.44 6.77 -1.16
C THR A 42 0.11 5.50 -0.40
N LEU A 43 0.01 4.37 -1.10
CA LEU A 43 -0.21 3.07 -0.48
C LEU A 43 0.96 2.70 0.43
N LEU A 44 2.20 2.94 0.02
CA LEU A 44 3.36 2.63 0.85
C LEU A 44 3.36 3.46 2.13
N ALA A 45 3.06 4.75 2.04
CA ALA A 45 2.96 5.62 3.21
C ALA A 45 1.88 5.13 4.19
N GLU A 46 0.68 4.80 3.69
CA GLU A 46 -0.41 4.31 4.53
C GLU A 46 -0.10 2.95 5.17
N LEU A 47 0.50 2.03 4.40
CA LEU A 47 0.84 0.69 4.90
C LEU A 47 2.05 0.66 5.84
N SER A 48 2.86 1.73 5.84
CA SER A 48 4.04 1.86 6.69
C SER A 48 3.77 2.62 8.00
N ARG A 49 2.51 3.02 8.26
CA ARG A 49 2.11 3.70 9.50
C ARG A 49 2.50 2.90 10.75
N THR A 50 2.95 3.59 11.78
CA THR A 50 3.35 2.93 13.04
C THR A 50 2.13 2.50 13.85
N PRO A 51 2.29 1.59 14.84
CA PRO A 51 1.20 1.27 15.76
C PRO A 51 0.58 2.51 16.43
N THR A 52 1.40 3.49 16.81
CA THR A 52 0.95 4.75 17.42
C THR A 52 0.05 5.54 16.48
N ASP A 53 0.47 5.72 15.22
CA ASP A 53 -0.33 6.45 14.21
C ASP A 53 -1.69 5.80 13.95
N LEU A 54 -1.76 4.47 14.10
CA LEU A 54 -2.97 3.68 13.87
C LEU A 54 -3.93 3.69 15.07
N GLN A 55 -3.44 3.98 16.28
CA GLN A 55 -4.28 4.12 17.48
C GLN A 55 -5.11 5.40 17.43
N ASP A 56 -4.53 6.48 16.94
CA ASP A 56 -5.23 7.77 16.79
C ASP A 56 -6.33 7.74 15.71
N ASP A 57 -6.36 6.67 14.90
CA ASP A 57 -7.21 6.52 13.73
C ASP A 57 -7.95 5.15 13.71
N GLU A 58 -8.25 4.62 14.90
CA GLU A 58 -8.72 3.23 15.16
C GLU A 58 -9.91 2.77 14.31
N LEU A 59 -10.73 3.70 13.80
CA LEU A 59 -11.94 3.39 13.04
C LEU A 59 -11.78 3.62 11.53
N ARG A 60 -10.66 4.16 11.05
CA ARG A 60 -10.52 4.49 9.65
C ARG A 60 -10.09 3.28 8.83
N ARG A 61 -10.92 2.94 7.84
CA ARG A 61 -10.61 1.98 6.78
C ARG A 61 -10.50 2.70 5.46
N VAL A 62 -9.46 2.42 4.68
CA VAL A 62 -9.38 2.92 3.30
C VAL A 62 -10.06 1.91 2.37
N GLY A 63 -11.16 2.32 1.74
CA GLY A 63 -11.99 1.42 0.93
C GLY A 63 -11.83 1.58 -0.58
N SER A 64 -11.40 2.74 -1.06
CA SER A 64 -11.21 2.96 -2.49
C SER A 64 -10.25 4.09 -2.83
N MET A 65 -9.83 4.12 -4.09
CA MET A 65 -9.28 5.30 -4.75
C MET A 65 -10.32 5.96 -5.66
N ARG A 66 -10.22 7.28 -5.74
CA ARG A 66 -11.01 8.17 -6.57
C ARG A 66 -10.07 8.96 -7.45
N LEU A 67 -10.39 9.09 -8.72
CA LEU A 67 -9.63 9.88 -9.68
C LEU A 67 -10.54 10.97 -10.25
N VAL A 68 -10.18 12.22 -9.99
CA VAL A 68 -10.76 13.40 -10.62
C VAL A 68 -9.86 13.81 -11.77
N SER A 69 -10.36 13.81 -12.99
CA SER A 69 -9.60 14.29 -14.15
C SER A 69 -10.29 15.44 -14.84
N TYR A 70 -9.57 16.55 -14.97
CA TYR A 70 -9.92 17.65 -15.85
C TYR A 70 -9.26 17.55 -17.23
N ALA A 71 -8.38 16.56 -17.42
CA ALA A 71 -7.82 16.18 -18.71
C ALA A 71 -8.63 15.03 -19.34
N PRO A 72 -8.71 14.95 -20.68
CA PRO A 72 -9.27 13.78 -21.34
C PRO A 72 -8.49 12.52 -20.95
N LEU A 73 -9.21 11.49 -20.48
CA LEU A 73 -8.63 10.20 -20.11
C LEU A 73 -9.35 9.09 -20.85
N GLU A 74 -8.59 8.21 -21.49
CA GLU A 74 -9.12 6.97 -22.05
C GLU A 74 -9.29 5.94 -20.92
N PRO A 75 -10.48 5.34 -20.73
CA PRO A 75 -10.71 4.37 -19.66
C PRO A 75 -9.73 3.20 -19.66
N GLN A 76 -9.29 2.75 -20.84
CA GLN A 76 -8.28 1.69 -20.98
C GLN A 76 -6.92 2.04 -20.35
N ALA A 77 -6.58 3.33 -20.27
CA ALA A 77 -5.30 3.78 -19.71
C ALA A 77 -5.27 3.66 -18.18
N ILE A 78 -6.42 3.66 -17.51
CA ILE A 78 -6.53 3.60 -16.04
C ILE A 78 -7.15 2.30 -15.53
N ALA A 79 -7.72 1.50 -16.43
CA ALA A 79 -8.30 0.19 -16.14
C ALA A 79 -7.35 -0.78 -15.39
N PRO A 80 -6.03 -0.82 -15.64
CA PRO A 80 -5.16 -1.75 -14.91
C PRO A 80 -5.00 -1.39 -13.41
N PHE A 81 -5.37 -0.17 -12.99
CA PHE A 81 -5.48 0.17 -11.56
C PHE A 81 -6.87 -0.15 -10.96
N GLY A 82 -7.79 -0.71 -11.75
CA GLY A 82 -9.16 -1.01 -11.34
C GLY A 82 -10.10 0.19 -11.41
N PHE A 83 -9.68 1.33 -11.98
CA PHE A 83 -10.54 2.50 -12.13
C PHE A 83 -11.66 2.23 -13.14
N ARG A 84 -12.88 2.58 -12.74
CA ARG A 84 -14.09 2.52 -13.57
C ARG A 84 -14.78 3.88 -13.55
N PRO A 85 -15.45 4.28 -14.65
CA PRO A 85 -16.25 5.49 -14.65
C PRO A 85 -17.24 5.49 -13.49
N ASP A 86 -17.37 6.64 -12.83
CA ASP A 86 -18.25 6.82 -11.68
C ASP A 86 -19.18 8.03 -11.89
N THR A 87 -20.20 8.15 -11.05
CA THR A 87 -21.19 9.22 -11.12
C THR A 87 -21.12 10.14 -9.92
N LEU A 88 -21.42 11.43 -10.14
CA LEU A 88 -21.41 12.44 -9.08
C LEU A 88 -22.48 12.15 -8.02
N ASP A 89 -22.03 11.90 -6.80
CA ASP A 89 -22.85 11.76 -5.58
C ASP A 89 -22.42 12.76 -4.50
N ASP A 90 -22.93 12.62 -3.27
CA ASP A 90 -22.57 13.51 -2.16
C ASP A 90 -21.09 13.41 -1.75
N ALA A 91 -20.53 12.21 -1.75
CA ALA A 91 -19.13 11.99 -1.40
C ALA A 91 -18.18 12.58 -2.45
N TRP A 92 -18.56 12.52 -3.74
CA TRP A 92 -17.86 13.24 -4.80
C TRP A 92 -17.99 14.76 -4.69
N ARG A 93 -19.13 15.30 -4.24
CA ARG A 93 -19.27 16.75 -4.03
C ARG A 93 -18.30 17.24 -2.95
N GLU A 94 -18.17 16.48 -1.86
CA GLU A 94 -17.20 16.77 -0.81
C GLU A 94 -15.76 16.68 -1.34
N ALA A 95 -15.44 15.63 -2.10
CA ALA A 95 -14.12 15.50 -2.73
C ALA A 95 -13.79 16.66 -3.67
N LEU A 96 -14.72 17.06 -4.52
CA LEU A 96 -14.54 18.19 -5.42
C LEU A 96 -14.40 19.52 -4.66
N ALA A 97 -15.04 19.68 -3.51
CA ALA A 97 -14.84 20.86 -2.66
C ALA A 97 -13.40 20.92 -2.11
N HIS A 98 -12.87 19.79 -1.63
CA HIS A 98 -11.47 19.69 -1.18
C HIS A 98 -10.49 19.94 -2.32
N VAL A 99 -10.72 19.34 -3.50
CA VAL A 99 -9.89 19.57 -4.69
C VAL A 99 -9.84 21.05 -5.08
N ARG A 100 -10.98 21.76 -5.01
CA ARG A 100 -11.03 23.21 -5.28
C ARG A 100 -10.27 24.01 -4.23
N GLY A 101 -10.41 23.65 -2.95
CA GLY A 101 -9.66 24.29 -1.86
C GLY A 101 -8.15 24.16 -2.05
N GLU A 102 -7.68 22.95 -2.36
CA GLU A 102 -6.27 22.65 -2.61
C GLU A 102 -5.73 23.37 -3.86
N ALA A 103 -6.51 23.39 -4.95
CA ALA A 103 -6.15 24.16 -6.14
C ALA A 103 -5.98 25.65 -5.81
N SER A 104 -6.94 26.24 -5.09
CA SER A 104 -6.86 27.64 -4.67
C SER A 104 -5.66 27.90 -3.76
N ALA A 105 -5.35 27.00 -2.82
CA ALA A 105 -4.19 27.12 -1.94
C ALA A 105 -2.86 27.04 -2.71
N ALA A 106 -2.82 26.24 -3.77
CA ALA A 106 -1.69 26.12 -4.69
C ALA A 106 -1.64 27.22 -5.77
N GLY A 107 -2.55 28.21 -5.73
CA GLY A 107 -2.64 29.28 -6.72
C GLY A 107 -3.05 28.82 -8.13
N ARG A 108 -3.74 27.67 -8.23
CA ARG A 108 -4.26 27.11 -9.47
C ARG A 108 -5.73 27.48 -9.67
N GLU A 109 -6.08 27.85 -10.89
CA GLU A 109 -7.47 28.04 -11.30
C GLU A 109 -8.10 26.68 -11.62
N VAL A 110 -9.28 26.40 -11.05
CA VAL A 110 -10.01 25.15 -11.30
C VAL A 110 -10.80 25.31 -12.60
N PRO A 111 -10.66 24.39 -13.57
CA PRO A 111 -11.39 24.47 -14.82
C PRO A 111 -12.92 24.53 -14.62
N GLU A 112 -13.60 25.32 -15.44
CA GLU A 112 -15.07 25.38 -15.45
C GLU A 112 -15.73 24.11 -16.03
N THR A 113 -14.95 23.32 -16.78
CA THR A 113 -15.42 22.06 -17.36
C THR A 113 -15.72 21.03 -16.28
N ALA A 114 -16.79 20.26 -16.47
CA ALA A 114 -17.11 19.16 -15.58
C ALA A 114 -15.98 18.10 -15.63
N PRO A 115 -15.44 17.66 -14.48
CA PRO A 115 -14.39 16.65 -14.47
C PRO A 115 -14.95 15.28 -14.84
N LEU A 116 -14.06 14.43 -15.36
CA LEU A 116 -14.26 13.00 -15.44
C LEU A 116 -14.00 12.38 -14.06
N LEU A 117 -14.90 11.51 -13.64
CA LEU A 117 -14.84 10.86 -12.33
C LEU A 117 -14.64 9.35 -12.51
N PHE A 118 -13.68 8.79 -11.78
CA PHE A 118 -13.44 7.36 -11.76
C PHE A 118 -13.21 6.87 -10.34
N ARG A 119 -13.58 5.61 -10.09
CA ARG A 119 -13.41 4.94 -8.80
C ARG A 119 -12.79 3.57 -8.98
N ALA A 120 -11.84 3.23 -8.11
CA ALA A 120 -11.21 1.93 -7.99
C ALA A 120 -11.44 1.40 -6.56
N PRO A 121 -12.36 0.45 -6.35
CA PRO A 121 -12.53 -0.17 -5.04
C PRO A 121 -11.31 -1.03 -4.71
N PHE A 122 -11.00 -1.14 -3.42
CA PHE A 122 -10.02 -2.10 -2.94
C PHE A 122 -10.67 -3.46 -2.71
N ALA A 123 -9.92 -4.53 -2.88
CA ALA A 123 -10.34 -5.84 -2.39
C ALA A 123 -10.39 -5.79 -0.87
N GLU A 124 -11.51 -6.21 -0.29
CA GLU A 124 -11.66 -6.21 1.16
C GLU A 124 -10.78 -7.30 1.79
N PRO A 125 -10.13 -7.00 2.93
CA PRO A 125 -9.42 -8.02 3.69
C PRO A 125 -10.40 -9.06 4.22
N SER A 126 -9.94 -10.31 4.36
CA SER A 126 -10.75 -11.36 4.96
C SER A 126 -11.08 -11.07 6.43
N GLU A 127 -12.17 -11.64 6.94
CA GLU A 127 -12.51 -11.57 8.38
C GLU A 127 -11.37 -12.07 9.27
N LEU A 128 -10.60 -13.05 8.79
CA LEU A 128 -9.41 -13.52 9.50
C LEU A 128 -8.33 -12.43 9.57
N ALA A 129 -7.99 -11.81 8.44
CA ALA A 129 -7.04 -10.70 8.40
C ALA A 129 -7.50 -9.55 9.31
N MET A 130 -8.76 -9.12 9.22
CA MET A 130 -9.29 -8.07 10.09
C MET A 130 -9.21 -8.40 11.60
N ARG A 131 -9.36 -9.68 11.98
CA ARG A 131 -9.14 -10.09 13.38
C ARG A 131 -7.67 -10.06 13.77
N LEU A 132 -6.77 -10.51 12.90
CA LEU A 132 -5.33 -10.50 13.15
C LEU A 132 -4.80 -9.08 13.30
N GLU A 133 -5.18 -8.17 12.41
CA GLU A 133 -4.81 -6.76 12.47
C GLU A 133 -5.18 -6.16 13.83
N ARG A 134 -6.44 -6.33 14.27
CA ARG A 134 -6.90 -5.86 15.58
C ARG A 134 -6.10 -6.47 16.73
N GLY A 135 -5.79 -7.77 16.64
CA GLY A 135 -4.99 -8.46 17.65
C GLY A 135 -3.56 -7.93 17.75
N ILE A 136 -2.94 -7.57 16.62
CA ILE A 136 -1.59 -7.00 16.58
C ILE A 136 -1.59 -5.56 17.09
N ARG A 137 -2.55 -4.74 16.66
CA ARG A 137 -2.70 -3.33 17.10
C ARG A 137 -2.88 -3.20 18.61
N ALA A 138 -3.60 -4.14 19.22
CA ALA A 138 -3.82 -4.14 20.68
C ALA A 138 -2.53 -4.26 21.51
N VAL A 139 -1.41 -4.63 20.91
CA VAL A 139 -0.10 -4.72 21.59
C VAL A 139 0.67 -3.38 21.54
N GLY A 140 0.19 -2.40 20.78
CA GLY A 140 0.73 -1.04 20.73
C GLY A 140 2.17 -0.94 20.22
N ASP A 141 2.92 0.02 20.74
CA ASP A 141 4.26 0.43 20.30
C ASP A 141 5.31 -0.69 20.31
N GLU A 142 5.07 -1.79 21.03
CA GLU A 142 5.94 -2.97 21.01
C GLU A 142 5.94 -3.71 19.66
N ALA A 143 5.06 -3.30 18.73
CA ALA A 143 4.87 -3.91 17.42
C ALA A 143 5.55 -3.17 16.27
N THR A 144 6.39 -2.16 16.51
CA THR A 144 7.08 -1.43 15.42
C THR A 144 8.02 -2.33 14.63
N PHE A 145 7.97 -2.23 13.30
CA PHE A 145 8.86 -2.97 12.41
C PHE A 145 10.33 -2.70 12.72
N GLY A 146 11.13 -3.76 12.73
CA GLY A 146 12.58 -3.70 12.94
C GLY A 146 13.04 -3.48 14.38
N ALA A 147 12.17 -3.02 15.30
CA ALA A 147 12.50 -2.86 16.71
C ALA A 147 12.87 -4.19 17.37
N THR A 148 12.12 -5.26 17.06
CA THR A 148 12.47 -6.64 17.40
C THR A 148 12.35 -7.52 16.14
N PRO A 149 13.47 -7.91 15.50
CA PRO A 149 13.46 -8.71 14.28
C PRO A 149 12.56 -9.95 14.33
N GLY A 150 11.67 -10.10 13.34
CA GLY A 150 10.74 -11.22 13.21
C GLY A 150 9.57 -11.23 14.20
N ALA A 151 9.39 -10.21 15.05
CA ALA A 151 8.36 -10.22 16.09
C ALA A 151 6.94 -10.19 15.52
N LEU A 152 6.69 -9.36 14.50
CA LEU A 152 5.39 -9.26 13.85
C LEU A 152 5.07 -10.56 13.10
N ALA A 153 6.04 -11.08 12.34
CA ALA A 153 5.91 -12.33 11.63
C ALA A 153 5.58 -13.50 12.57
N ARG A 154 6.30 -13.62 13.70
CA ARG A 154 6.05 -14.65 14.72
C ARG A 154 4.65 -14.53 15.32
N ARG A 155 4.15 -13.31 15.55
CA ARG A 155 2.82 -13.09 16.12
C ARG A 155 1.72 -13.51 15.15
N VAL A 156 1.85 -13.15 13.87
CA VAL A 156 0.96 -13.63 12.81
C VAL A 156 1.02 -15.15 12.70
N GLY A 157 2.23 -15.71 12.59
CA GLY A 157 2.44 -17.16 12.47
C GLY A 157 1.83 -17.94 13.65
N ALA A 158 2.05 -17.48 14.89
CA ALA A 158 1.44 -18.10 16.06
C ALA A 158 -0.10 -18.04 16.05
N SER A 159 -0.68 -16.92 15.58
CA SER A 159 -2.14 -16.74 15.51
C SER A 159 -2.78 -17.57 14.38
N LEU A 160 -2.01 -17.86 13.33
CA LEU A 160 -2.42 -18.68 12.19
C LEU A 160 -2.04 -20.16 12.35
N GLU A 161 -1.25 -20.51 13.37
CA GLU A 161 -0.61 -21.83 13.51
C GLU A 161 0.28 -22.21 12.30
N ILE A 162 0.94 -21.21 11.71
CA ILE A 162 1.84 -21.33 10.56
C ILE A 162 3.27 -20.96 10.98
N ASP A 163 4.28 -21.64 10.41
CA ASP A 163 5.67 -21.22 10.61
C ASP A 163 5.89 -19.84 9.98
N PRO A 164 6.37 -18.82 10.73
CA PRO A 164 6.59 -17.47 10.19
C PRO A 164 7.65 -17.41 9.08
N SER A 165 8.42 -18.48 8.84
CA SER A 165 9.33 -18.62 7.70
C SER A 165 8.68 -19.24 6.46
N ASP A 166 7.46 -19.78 6.56
CA ASP A 166 6.66 -20.21 5.40
C ASP A 166 5.98 -18.99 4.77
N LEU A 167 6.76 -18.26 3.98
CA LEU A 167 6.36 -16.98 3.39
C LEU A 167 5.17 -17.12 2.44
N ASP A 168 5.02 -18.27 1.78
CA ASP A 168 3.91 -18.52 0.86
C ASP A 168 2.60 -18.73 1.62
N ALA A 169 2.63 -19.50 2.72
CA ALA A 169 1.48 -19.69 3.58
C ALA A 169 1.05 -18.39 4.29
N VAL A 170 2.03 -17.60 4.77
CA VAL A 170 1.75 -16.26 5.34
C VAL A 170 1.12 -15.35 4.28
N GLY A 171 1.70 -15.29 3.07
CA GLY A 171 1.15 -14.49 1.97
C GLY A 171 -0.28 -14.87 1.61
N ALA A 172 -0.55 -16.16 1.47
CA ALA A 172 -1.89 -16.68 1.14
C ALA A 172 -2.94 -16.35 2.22
N ALA A 173 -2.54 -16.25 3.50
CA ALA A 173 -3.45 -15.91 4.58
C ALA A 173 -3.76 -14.40 4.66
N LEU A 174 -2.80 -13.54 4.28
CA LEU A 174 -2.88 -12.10 4.48
C LEU A 174 -3.32 -11.32 3.24
N VAL A 175 -2.97 -11.81 2.04
CA VAL A 175 -3.17 -11.07 0.79
C VAL A 175 -4.48 -11.52 0.12
N PRO A 176 -5.42 -10.60 -0.15
CA PRO A 176 -6.63 -10.94 -0.89
C PRO A 176 -6.32 -11.54 -2.28
N ASP A 177 -6.99 -12.64 -2.62
CA ASP A 177 -6.94 -13.24 -3.95
C ASP A 177 -7.96 -12.56 -4.88
N ALA A 178 -7.54 -11.44 -5.47
CA ALA A 178 -8.37 -10.64 -6.37
C ALA A 178 -7.52 -10.05 -7.51
N ASN A 179 -8.11 -10.01 -8.71
CA ASN A 179 -7.50 -9.45 -9.90
C ASN A 179 -8.11 -8.09 -10.24
N ASP A 180 -7.35 -7.27 -10.98
CA ASP A 180 -7.75 -5.96 -11.52
C ASP A 180 -8.22 -4.95 -10.46
N VAL A 181 -7.80 -5.13 -9.20
CA VAL A 181 -8.09 -4.25 -8.06
C VAL A 181 -6.88 -4.18 -7.12
N VAL A 182 -6.78 -3.11 -6.33
CA VAL A 182 -5.79 -3.01 -5.25
C VAL A 182 -6.17 -4.04 -4.18
N ARG A 183 -5.25 -4.94 -3.86
CA ARG A 183 -5.42 -6.01 -2.87
C ARG A 183 -5.04 -5.47 -1.50
N TRP A 184 -6.00 -4.85 -0.82
CA TRP A 184 -5.73 -4.19 0.46
C TRP A 184 -5.26 -5.18 1.52
N VAL A 185 -4.11 -4.88 2.12
CA VAL A 185 -3.59 -5.56 3.30
C VAL A 185 -3.55 -4.51 4.39
N GLU A 186 -4.00 -4.84 5.60
CA GLU A 186 -3.98 -3.87 6.68
C GLU A 186 -2.52 -3.50 7.09
N PRO A 187 -2.25 -2.27 7.54
CA PRO A 187 -0.88 -1.79 7.75
C PRO A 187 -0.01 -2.68 8.66
N MET A 188 -0.51 -3.15 9.80
CA MET A 188 0.30 -4.00 10.69
C MET A 188 0.53 -5.39 10.09
N LEU A 189 -0.45 -5.94 9.37
CA LEU A 189 -0.27 -7.19 8.61
C LEU A 189 0.71 -7.03 7.45
N PHE A 190 0.72 -5.87 6.78
CA PHE A 190 1.67 -5.59 5.72
C PHE A 190 3.11 -5.55 6.26
N GLN A 191 3.32 -4.88 7.40
CA GLN A 191 4.61 -4.89 8.08
C GLN A 191 4.98 -6.30 8.57
N ALA A 192 4.02 -7.09 9.05
CA ALA A 192 4.25 -8.49 9.41
C ALA A 192 4.66 -9.35 8.21
N LEU A 193 4.09 -9.11 7.02
CA LEU A 193 4.49 -9.76 5.79
C LEU A 193 5.92 -9.39 5.37
N CYS A 194 6.29 -8.11 5.49
CA CYS A 194 7.66 -7.64 5.31
C CYS A 194 8.63 -8.32 6.28
N ASP A 195 8.22 -8.46 7.54
CA ASP A 195 9.00 -9.10 8.60
C ASP A 195 9.16 -10.60 8.33
N ALA A 196 8.12 -11.27 7.81
CA ALA A 196 8.14 -12.67 7.41
C ALA A 196 9.12 -12.92 6.25
N ALA A 197 9.24 -11.98 5.30
CA ALA A 197 10.24 -12.06 4.25
C ALA A 197 11.67 -12.04 4.81
N GLY A 198 11.94 -11.17 5.79
CA GLY A 198 13.23 -11.15 6.49
C GLY A 198 13.50 -12.44 7.27
N VAL A 199 12.48 -12.99 7.95
CA VAL A 199 12.58 -14.27 8.66
C VAL A 199 12.84 -15.43 7.70
N HIS A 200 12.18 -15.47 6.54
CA HIS A 200 12.40 -16.46 5.50
C HIS A 200 13.84 -16.38 4.96
N ALA A 201 14.31 -15.18 4.60
CA ALA A 201 15.68 -14.99 4.13
C ALA A 201 16.71 -15.44 5.18
N ALA A 202 16.51 -15.12 6.45
CA ALA A 202 17.42 -15.52 7.51
C ALA A 202 17.42 -17.03 7.79
N ARG A 203 16.23 -17.66 7.85
CA ARG A 203 16.10 -19.06 8.30
C ARG A 203 16.18 -20.07 7.17
N VAL A 204 15.57 -19.77 6.04
CA VAL A 204 15.45 -20.71 4.90
C VAL A 204 16.60 -20.52 3.94
N LEU A 205 16.98 -19.27 3.64
CA LEU A 205 18.12 -18.98 2.77
C LEU A 205 19.46 -18.89 3.52
N GLY A 206 19.42 -18.85 4.86
CA GLY A 206 20.63 -18.83 5.70
C GLY A 206 21.41 -17.51 5.62
N LEU A 207 20.76 -16.42 5.26
CA LEU A 207 21.41 -15.13 5.04
C LEU A 207 21.51 -14.30 6.32
N PRO A 208 22.58 -13.52 6.52
CA PRO A 208 22.60 -12.51 7.56
C PRO A 208 21.66 -11.37 7.16
N VAL A 209 20.53 -11.24 7.86
CA VAL A 209 19.54 -10.19 7.61
C VAL A 209 19.52 -9.21 8.79
N GLN A 210 19.38 -7.93 8.48
CA GLN A 210 19.22 -6.84 9.43
C GLN A 210 18.00 -6.03 9.06
N TRP A 211 17.22 -5.63 10.06
CA TRP A 211 16.01 -4.85 9.89
C TRP A 211 16.33 -3.40 10.22
N ALA A 212 15.93 -2.48 9.34
CA ALA A 212 15.89 -1.07 9.70
C ALA A 212 14.63 -0.82 10.55
N VAL A 213 14.78 -0.04 11.62
CA VAL A 213 13.64 0.35 12.46
C VAL A 213 12.82 1.38 11.72
N SER A 214 11.49 1.20 11.70
CA SER A 214 10.54 2.12 11.07
C SER A 214 9.81 2.97 12.11
N ASP A 215 10.56 3.77 12.87
CA ASP A 215 9.99 4.75 13.80
C ASP A 215 9.53 6.00 13.02
N ALA A 216 8.42 6.61 13.46
CA ALA A 216 7.98 7.89 12.94
C ALA A 216 8.99 9.00 13.29
N ASP A 217 9.27 9.87 12.34
CA ASP A 217 10.07 11.07 12.56
C ASP A 217 9.27 12.19 13.27
N GLU A 218 9.89 13.37 13.43
CA GLU A 218 9.28 14.53 14.07
C GLU A 218 8.02 15.03 13.34
N ASP A 219 7.87 14.72 12.06
CA ASP A 219 6.72 15.05 11.23
C ASP A 219 5.65 13.94 11.23
N GLY A 220 5.84 12.88 12.03
CA GLY A 220 4.94 11.73 12.11
C GLY A 220 5.05 10.78 10.92
N MET A 221 6.13 10.87 10.13
CA MET A 221 6.33 10.04 8.95
C MET A 221 7.28 8.90 9.28
N ALA A 222 6.81 7.66 9.16
CA ALA A 222 7.64 6.48 9.31
C ALA A 222 8.27 6.06 7.97
N PRO A 223 9.57 5.70 7.94
CA PRO A 223 10.18 5.18 6.75
C PRO A 223 9.62 3.78 6.44
N PRO A 224 9.45 3.42 5.16
CA PRO A 224 8.91 2.12 4.81
C PRO A 224 9.83 0.97 5.26
N PRO A 225 9.27 -0.23 5.50
CA PRO A 225 10.06 -1.40 5.88
C PRO A 225 11.24 -1.64 4.93
N LEU A 226 12.44 -1.73 5.52
CA LEU A 226 13.71 -1.91 4.83
C LEU A 226 14.51 -3.03 5.50
N LEU A 227 15.08 -3.91 4.68
CA LEU A 227 15.99 -4.96 5.11
C LEU A 227 17.37 -4.72 4.51
N ARG A 228 18.40 -5.16 5.24
CA ARG A 228 19.77 -5.24 4.74
C ARG A 228 20.26 -6.67 4.82
N THR A 229 20.99 -7.12 3.81
CA THR A 229 21.70 -8.38 3.84
C THR A 229 23.09 -8.25 3.23
N VAL A 230 23.93 -9.28 3.40
CA VAL A 230 25.24 -9.36 2.77
C VAL A 230 25.19 -10.45 1.71
N SER A 231 25.18 -10.04 0.44
CA SER A 231 25.28 -10.94 -0.69
C SER A 231 26.76 -11.31 -0.92
N PRO A 232 27.09 -12.61 -1.12
CA PRO A 232 28.45 -13.02 -1.48
C PRO A 232 28.97 -12.38 -2.78
N SER A 233 28.07 -12.05 -3.73
CA SER A 233 28.39 -11.46 -5.03
C SER A 233 28.36 -9.94 -5.02
N ALA A 234 27.45 -9.32 -4.26
CA ALA A 234 27.19 -7.87 -4.32
C ALA A 234 27.62 -7.09 -3.07
N GLY A 235 28.03 -7.75 -1.99
CA GLY A 235 28.34 -7.10 -0.72
C GLY A 235 27.09 -6.67 0.04
N ASP A 236 27.13 -5.52 0.71
CA ASP A 236 25.97 -5.01 1.46
C ASP A 236 24.84 -4.58 0.50
N VAL A 237 23.70 -5.26 0.59
CA VAL A 237 22.51 -5.01 -0.23
C VAL A 237 21.40 -4.48 0.66
N HIS A 238 20.82 -3.35 0.28
CA HIS A 238 19.58 -2.83 0.86
C HIS A 238 18.39 -3.29 0.03
N VAL A 239 17.46 -3.99 0.66
CA VAL A 239 16.23 -4.49 0.03
C VAL A 239 15.07 -3.65 0.53
N PRO A 240 14.47 -2.77 -0.30
CA PRO A 240 13.31 -1.97 0.05
C PRO A 240 12.05 -2.85 0.10
N VAL A 241 12.02 -3.77 1.08
CA VAL A 241 11.07 -4.88 1.19
C VAL A 241 9.62 -4.38 1.16
N GLY A 242 9.33 -3.23 1.79
CA GLY A 242 8.01 -2.61 1.75
C GLY A 242 7.60 -2.25 0.32
N MET A 243 8.45 -1.54 -0.43
CA MET A 243 8.13 -1.17 -1.81
C MET A 243 7.96 -2.40 -2.72
N GLU A 244 8.84 -3.40 -2.57
CA GLU A 244 8.77 -4.59 -3.40
C GLU A 244 7.56 -5.47 -3.10
N LEU A 245 7.23 -5.68 -1.83
CA LEU A 245 6.03 -6.43 -1.44
C LEU A 245 4.75 -5.64 -1.68
N LEU A 246 4.77 -4.30 -1.68
CA LEU A 246 3.63 -3.52 -2.14
C LEU A 246 3.32 -3.83 -3.61
N ARG A 247 4.33 -3.76 -4.47
CA ARG A 247 4.17 -4.11 -5.89
C ARG A 247 3.75 -5.55 -6.08
N TRP A 248 4.33 -6.46 -5.30
CA TRP A 248 4.03 -7.87 -5.42
C TRP A 248 2.63 -8.19 -4.88
N CYS A 249 2.26 -7.71 -3.69
CA CYS A 249 1.10 -8.21 -2.93
C CYS A 249 -0.10 -7.26 -2.91
N VAL A 250 0.10 -5.95 -3.10
CA VAL A 250 -0.98 -4.96 -2.92
C VAL A 250 -1.42 -4.38 -4.26
N MET A 251 -0.48 -4.12 -5.16
CA MET A 251 -0.82 -3.55 -6.46
C MET A 251 -1.70 -4.50 -7.28
N PRO A 252 -2.58 -3.98 -8.15
CA PRO A 252 -3.43 -4.80 -9.00
C PRO A 252 -2.62 -5.73 -9.89
N ARG A 253 -3.16 -6.93 -10.11
CA ARG A 253 -2.62 -7.93 -11.04
C ARG A 253 -3.68 -8.25 -12.07
N THR A 254 -3.25 -8.55 -13.29
CA THR A 254 -4.20 -9.03 -14.31
C THR A 254 -4.48 -10.52 -14.12
N ALA A 255 -5.68 -10.98 -14.48
CA ALA A 255 -6.02 -12.40 -14.38
C ALA A 255 -5.12 -13.33 -15.22
N SER A 256 -4.43 -12.79 -16.23
CA SER A 256 -3.46 -13.51 -17.07
C SER A 256 -2.03 -13.45 -16.55
N GLU A 257 -1.76 -12.69 -15.50
CA GLU A 257 -0.43 -12.51 -14.95
C GLU A 257 -0.03 -13.74 -14.12
N GLU A 258 0.99 -14.47 -14.57
CA GLU A 258 1.58 -15.53 -13.77
C GLU A 258 2.51 -14.91 -12.72
N VAL A 259 2.12 -15.00 -11.45
CA VAL A 259 2.92 -14.44 -10.35
C VAL A 259 3.60 -15.56 -9.57
N PRO A 260 4.94 -15.55 -9.48
CA PRO A 260 5.66 -16.53 -8.68
C PRO A 260 5.23 -16.49 -7.20
N PRO A 261 5.40 -17.62 -6.49
CA PRO A 261 5.24 -17.64 -5.04
C PRO A 261 6.20 -16.63 -4.38
N LEU A 262 5.83 -16.11 -3.21
CA LEU A 262 6.63 -15.13 -2.49
C LEU A 262 8.00 -15.67 -2.09
N SER A 263 8.09 -16.97 -1.78
CA SER A 263 9.38 -17.62 -1.52
C SER A 263 10.32 -17.57 -2.73
N ALA A 264 9.78 -17.66 -3.96
CA ALA A 264 10.57 -17.52 -5.18
C ALA A 264 11.03 -16.07 -5.39
N TRP A 265 10.15 -15.08 -5.16
CA TRP A 265 10.53 -13.67 -5.15
C TRP A 265 11.64 -13.39 -4.12
N CYS A 266 11.51 -13.90 -2.89
CA CYS A 266 12.49 -13.70 -1.84
C CYS A 266 13.86 -14.28 -2.24
N ARG A 267 13.87 -15.47 -2.86
CA ARG A 267 15.11 -16.06 -3.39
C ARG A 267 15.76 -15.21 -4.48
N ASP A 268 14.97 -14.68 -5.41
CA ASP A 268 15.47 -13.82 -6.49
C ASP A 268 16.09 -12.52 -5.94
N ARG A 269 15.42 -11.89 -4.97
CA ARG A 269 15.85 -10.60 -4.42
C ARG A 269 17.01 -10.67 -3.45
N PHE A 270 17.06 -11.72 -2.63
CA PHE A 270 18.10 -11.88 -1.63
C PHE A 270 19.26 -12.77 -2.10
N GLY A 271 19.06 -13.57 -3.16
CA GLY A 271 20.06 -14.51 -3.69
C GLY A 271 20.93 -13.98 -4.85
N ALA A 272 20.72 -12.74 -5.29
CA ALA A 272 21.51 -12.07 -6.33
C ALA A 272 22.80 -11.42 -5.80
#